data_AF-A0A954TAF5-F1
#
_entry.id   AF-A0A954TAF5-F1
#
_cell.length_a   1.000
_cell.length_b   1.000
_cell.length_c   1.000
_cell.angle_alpha   90.00
_cell.angle_beta   90.00
_cell.angle_gamma   90.00
#
_symmetry.space_group_name_H-M   'P 1'
#
loop_
_entity.id
_entity.type
_entity.pdbx_description
1 polymer ?
#
loop_
_entity_poly.entity_id
_entity_poly.type
_entity_poly.pdbx_seq_one_letter_code
_entity_poly.pdbx_strand_id
1 'polypeptide(L)'
;MRFLVFVLTLHLLNSVADFSRAAIYISGHSDLGVGFEDDNLHLHLHAEQPLGLFGGGTVPAGEYDPGDLLIGVPNPMIGRPVGAQWDFLAANAGASVWFLPQSSDPNKPFLGLGTEELLPEDGWSTLTWTFNSITTISGDNSDFALWQNDSFGNPSVLASTLVPTGAGNTWTQNALSHDHYNFGFTGEGVYDVSLSISGNNSGAGTIAPGPYFDTASFRFVTGNAIAVPEPNSLAALGLAAIGGTLFRRRRLA
;
A
#
# COMPACT_ATOMS: atom_id res chain seq x y z
N MET A 1 -10.73 -19.38 -68.59
CA MET A 1 -9.35 -18.91 -68.38
C MET A 1 -9.33 -18.15 -67.06
N ARG A 2 -8.63 -18.72 -66.06
CA ARG A 2 -8.22 -18.16 -64.75
C ARG A 2 -9.31 -17.78 -63.73
N PHE A 3 -9.43 -18.69 -62.76
CA PHE A 3 -9.92 -18.48 -61.39
C PHE A 3 -9.11 -17.39 -60.67
N LEU A 4 -9.77 -16.59 -59.83
CA LEU A 4 -9.13 -15.95 -58.69
C LEU A 4 -10.04 -16.12 -57.47
N VAL A 5 -9.64 -17.03 -56.57
CA VAL A 5 -10.21 -17.22 -55.24
C VAL A 5 -9.54 -16.21 -54.33
N PHE A 6 -10.30 -15.27 -53.77
CA PHE A 6 -9.81 -14.43 -52.68
C PHE A 6 -9.98 -15.21 -51.37
N VAL A 7 -8.89 -15.77 -50.86
CA VAL A 7 -8.81 -16.29 -49.49
C VAL A 7 -8.65 -15.07 -48.58
N LEU A 8 -9.72 -14.71 -47.87
CA LEU A 8 -9.66 -13.69 -46.83
C LEU A 8 -9.10 -14.34 -45.55
N THR A 9 -7.79 -14.24 -45.36
CA THR A 9 -7.12 -14.74 -44.16
C THR A 9 -7.44 -13.82 -42.98
N LEU A 10 -8.28 -14.32 -42.08
CA LEU A 10 -8.61 -13.73 -40.79
C LEU A 10 -7.33 -13.58 -39.95
N HIS A 11 -6.87 -12.35 -39.73
CA HIS A 11 -5.88 -12.04 -38.69
C HIS A 11 -6.60 -11.33 -37.54
N LEU A 12 -7.07 -12.10 -36.56
CA LEU A 12 -7.36 -11.57 -35.23
C LEU A 12 -6.03 -11.11 -34.62
N LEU A 13 -5.80 -9.82 -34.56
CA LEU A 13 -4.85 -9.24 -33.61
C LEU A 13 -5.53 -9.23 -32.24
N ASN A 14 -5.39 -10.33 -31.49
CA ASN A 14 -5.57 -10.31 -30.04
C ASN A 14 -4.32 -9.66 -29.44
N SER A 15 -4.22 -8.33 -29.50
CA SER A 15 -3.38 -7.60 -28.56
C SER A 15 -4.27 -7.23 -27.38
N VAL A 16 -4.49 -8.20 -26.48
CA VAL A 16 -4.84 -7.84 -25.11
C VAL A 16 -3.56 -7.23 -24.56
N ALA A 17 -3.55 -5.91 -24.38
CA ALA A 17 -2.53 -5.30 -23.56
C ALA A 17 -2.67 -5.91 -22.16
N ASP A 18 -1.70 -6.70 -21.74
CA ASP A 18 -1.53 -7.07 -20.34
C ASP A 18 -1.19 -5.77 -19.60
N PHE A 19 -2.21 -5.07 -19.14
CA PHE A 19 -2.05 -4.14 -18.03
C PHE A 19 -1.93 -5.02 -16.79
N SER A 20 -0.71 -5.44 -16.45
CA SER A 20 -0.50 -6.17 -15.20
C SER A 20 -0.88 -5.25 -14.05
N ARG A 21 -1.95 -5.60 -13.35
CA ARG A 21 -2.24 -5.03 -12.03
C ARG A 21 -1.02 -5.27 -11.14
N ALA A 22 -0.60 -4.27 -10.37
CA ALA A 22 0.36 -4.47 -9.28
C ALA A 22 -0.08 -5.69 -8.43
N ALA A 23 0.86 -6.56 -8.11
CA ALA A 23 0.55 -7.79 -7.37
C ALA A 23 0.23 -7.44 -5.91
N ILE A 24 -0.71 -8.17 -5.29
CA ILE A 24 -0.97 -8.02 -3.85
C ILE A 24 -0.18 -9.09 -3.12
N TYR A 25 0.74 -8.70 -2.25
CA TYR A 25 1.39 -9.65 -1.35
C TYR A 25 0.61 -9.74 -0.03
N ILE A 26 0.56 -10.96 0.52
CA ILE A 26 -0.28 -11.31 1.67
C ILE A 26 0.49 -12.06 2.76
N SER A 27 1.79 -12.29 2.56
CA SER A 27 2.67 -12.90 3.56
C SER A 27 4.14 -12.55 3.26
N GLY A 28 4.99 -12.69 4.27
CA GLY A 28 6.41 -12.36 4.19
C GLY A 28 6.76 -11.15 5.04
N HIS A 29 8.05 -10.80 5.08
CA HIS A 29 8.58 -9.64 5.80
C HIS A 29 8.97 -8.58 4.78
N SER A 30 8.39 -7.41 4.94
CA SER A 30 8.69 -6.23 4.13
C SER A 30 8.68 -4.99 5.01
N ASP A 31 9.31 -3.91 4.55
CA ASP A 31 9.33 -2.64 5.26
C ASP A 31 8.94 -1.51 4.33
N LEU A 32 8.25 -0.50 4.85
CA LEU A 32 8.26 0.80 4.20
C LEU A 32 9.64 1.40 4.50
N GLY A 33 10.53 1.25 3.53
CA GLY A 33 11.93 1.62 3.62
C GLY A 33 12.18 3.06 3.16
N VAL A 34 13.35 3.58 3.53
CA VAL A 34 13.90 4.80 2.95
C VAL A 34 15.34 4.55 2.51
N GLY A 35 15.61 4.83 1.25
CA GLY A 35 16.95 4.87 0.68
C GLY A 35 17.42 6.30 0.43
N PHE A 36 18.70 6.46 0.09
CA PHE A 36 19.23 7.72 -0.46
C PHE A 36 19.83 7.47 -1.83
N GLU A 37 19.17 7.96 -2.87
CA GLU A 37 19.55 7.79 -4.28
C GLU A 37 19.32 9.08 -5.06
N ASP A 38 20.14 9.32 -6.09
CA ASP A 38 20.06 10.52 -6.93
C ASP A 38 19.97 11.83 -6.13
N ASP A 39 20.79 11.93 -5.08
CA ASP A 39 20.87 13.06 -4.15
C ASP A 39 19.54 13.38 -3.41
N ASN A 40 18.63 12.41 -3.26
CA ASN A 40 17.36 12.56 -2.55
C ASN A 40 17.07 11.35 -1.65
N LEU A 41 16.21 11.56 -0.64
CA LEU A 41 15.58 10.41 0.03
C LEU A 41 14.55 9.80 -0.92
N HIS A 42 14.39 8.49 -0.84
CA HIS A 42 13.38 7.77 -1.61
C HIS A 42 12.69 6.73 -0.74
N LEU A 43 11.38 6.90 -0.54
CA LEU A 43 10.51 5.95 0.12
C LEU A 43 10.14 4.83 -0.85
N HIS A 44 10.37 3.59 -0.43
CA HIS A 44 10.10 2.41 -1.23
C HIS A 44 9.53 1.29 -0.34
N LEU A 45 9.09 0.20 -0.96
CA LEU A 45 8.79 -1.04 -0.24
C LEU A 45 10.01 -1.96 -0.34
N HIS A 46 10.64 -2.25 0.79
CA HIS A 46 11.76 -3.18 0.87
C HIS A 46 11.22 -4.57 1.19
N ALA A 47 11.44 -5.55 0.31
CA ALA A 47 11.12 -6.95 0.58
C ALA A 47 12.38 -7.68 1.09
N GLU A 48 12.45 -7.92 2.40
CA GLU A 48 13.56 -8.61 3.09
C GLU A 48 13.77 -10.05 2.60
N GLN A 49 12.70 -10.66 2.13
CA GLN A 49 12.66 -12.03 1.61
C GLN A 49 11.56 -12.14 0.55
N PRO A 50 11.51 -13.24 -0.23
CA PRO A 50 10.41 -13.41 -1.18
C PRO A 50 9.03 -13.31 -0.50
N LEU A 51 8.17 -12.42 -1.01
CA LEU A 51 6.83 -12.19 -0.47
C LEU A 51 5.81 -13.09 -1.16
N GLY A 52 4.90 -13.68 -0.38
CA GLY A 52 3.85 -14.53 -0.90
C GLY A 52 2.71 -13.71 -1.52
N LEU A 53 2.32 -14.04 -2.74
CA LEU A 53 1.29 -13.31 -3.48
C LEU A 53 -0.10 -13.91 -3.29
N PHE A 54 -1.10 -13.05 -3.29
CA PHE A 54 -2.48 -13.48 -3.46
C PHE A 54 -2.67 -14.15 -4.83
N GLY A 55 -3.36 -15.29 -4.86
CA GLY A 55 -3.51 -16.10 -6.08
C GLY A 55 -2.35 -17.09 -6.31
N GLY A 56 -1.33 -17.07 -5.45
CA GLY A 56 -0.19 -18.00 -5.48
C GLY A 56 1.06 -17.40 -6.12
N GLY A 57 2.20 -18.05 -5.84
CA GLY A 57 3.52 -17.58 -6.25
C GLY A 57 4.14 -16.59 -5.27
N THR A 58 5.30 -16.07 -5.64
CA THR A 58 6.08 -15.12 -4.84
C THR A 58 6.66 -14.03 -5.71
N VAL A 59 6.88 -12.86 -5.13
CA VAL A 59 7.77 -11.83 -5.67
C VAL A 59 9.14 -11.96 -4.98
N PRO A 60 10.28 -11.76 -5.67
CA PRO A 60 11.60 -11.89 -5.03
C PRO A 60 11.85 -10.83 -3.94
N ALA A 61 12.88 -11.06 -3.13
CA ALA A 61 13.43 -10.01 -2.26
C ALA A 61 13.98 -8.84 -3.09
N GLY A 62 13.98 -7.64 -2.54
CA GLY A 62 14.46 -6.42 -3.19
C GLY A 62 13.55 -5.22 -2.93
N GLU A 63 13.90 -4.10 -3.55
CA GLU A 63 13.21 -2.82 -3.42
C GLU A 63 12.17 -2.65 -4.54
N TYR A 64 11.02 -2.10 -4.20
CA TYR A 64 9.91 -1.83 -5.11
C TYR A 64 9.41 -0.41 -4.93
N ASP A 65 9.14 0.27 -6.05
CA ASP A 65 8.56 1.60 -6.00
C ASP A 65 7.16 1.56 -5.34
N PRO A 66 6.75 2.63 -4.65
CA PRO A 66 5.40 2.74 -4.13
C PRO A 66 4.35 2.53 -5.22
N GLY A 67 3.62 1.41 -5.14
CA GLY A 67 2.58 1.03 -6.10
C GLY A 67 2.94 -0.12 -7.04
N ASP A 68 4.21 -0.54 -7.13
CA ASP A 68 4.60 -1.76 -7.87
C ASP A 68 4.05 -3.03 -7.20
N LEU A 69 3.98 -2.99 -5.86
CA LEU A 69 3.33 -4.00 -5.03
C LEU A 69 2.28 -3.36 -4.13
N LEU A 70 1.16 -4.06 -3.99
CA LEU A 70 0.06 -3.72 -3.11
C LEU A 70 0.17 -4.51 -1.81
N ILE A 71 -0.07 -3.84 -0.69
CA ILE A 71 0.05 -4.41 0.65
C ILE A 71 -1.29 -5.01 1.06
N GLY A 72 -1.38 -6.34 1.13
CA GLY A 72 -2.58 -7.01 1.61
C GLY A 72 -2.73 -6.90 3.13
N VAL A 73 -3.94 -6.60 3.61
CA VAL A 73 -4.31 -6.66 5.03
C VAL A 73 -5.36 -7.76 5.21
N PRO A 74 -4.94 -9.05 5.19
CA PRO A 74 -5.86 -10.17 5.17
C PRO A 74 -6.55 -10.39 6.52
N ASN A 75 -7.64 -11.15 6.48
CA ASN A 75 -8.31 -11.67 7.68
C ASN A 75 -7.37 -12.60 8.49
N PRO A 76 -7.61 -12.78 9.81
CA PRO A 76 -8.72 -12.24 10.59
C PRO A 76 -8.55 -10.77 10.97
N MET A 77 -9.67 -10.08 11.13
CA MET A 77 -9.77 -8.78 11.81
C MET A 77 -9.70 -8.95 13.33
N ILE A 78 -9.43 -7.86 14.05
CA ILE A 78 -9.64 -7.78 15.50
C ILE A 78 -10.87 -6.93 15.81
N GLY A 79 -11.50 -7.15 16.96
CA GLY A 79 -12.43 -6.19 17.52
C GLY A 79 -11.68 -5.07 18.24
N ARG A 80 -12.01 -3.81 17.96
CA ARG A 80 -11.44 -2.64 18.64
C ARG A 80 -11.61 -2.80 20.16
N PRO A 81 -10.53 -2.84 20.98
CA PRO A 81 -10.67 -3.14 22.40
C PRO A 81 -11.48 -2.10 23.17
N VAL A 82 -12.00 -2.46 24.34
CA VAL A 82 -12.72 -1.52 25.22
C VAL A 82 -11.77 -0.50 25.85
N GLY A 83 -12.28 0.69 26.17
CA GLY A 83 -11.54 1.75 26.86
C GLY A 83 -11.17 2.93 25.95
N ALA A 84 -10.99 4.11 26.57
CA ALA A 84 -10.73 5.36 25.86
C ALA A 84 -9.32 5.43 25.25
N GLN A 85 -8.37 4.63 25.76
CA GLN A 85 -7.03 4.53 25.18
C GLN A 85 -7.03 3.98 23.75
N TRP A 86 -8.15 3.43 23.27
CA TRP A 86 -8.34 2.92 21.91
C TRP A 86 -9.15 3.87 21.01
N ASP A 87 -9.47 5.09 21.46
CA ASP A 87 -10.29 6.06 20.70
C ASP A 87 -9.65 6.47 19.37
N PHE A 88 -8.31 6.37 19.28
CA PHE A 88 -7.54 6.65 18.06
C PHE A 88 -7.88 5.72 16.87
N LEU A 89 -8.50 4.56 17.12
CA LEU A 89 -8.94 3.65 16.05
C LEU A 89 -10.21 4.15 15.35
N ALA A 90 -10.85 5.22 15.81
CA ALA A 90 -12.04 5.79 15.18
C ALA A 90 -13.24 4.83 15.04
N ALA A 91 -13.24 3.76 15.83
CA ALA A 91 -14.24 2.72 15.80
C ALA A 91 -14.85 2.50 17.19
N ASN A 92 -16.12 2.08 17.22
CA ASN A 92 -16.77 1.68 18.47
C ASN A 92 -16.11 0.43 19.07
N ALA A 93 -16.13 0.29 20.40
CA ALA A 93 -15.64 -0.92 21.04
C ALA A 93 -16.30 -2.18 20.47
N GLY A 94 -15.49 -3.17 20.11
CA GLY A 94 -15.91 -4.42 19.45
C GLY A 94 -16.11 -4.34 17.94
N ALA A 95 -16.07 -3.15 17.34
CA ALA A 95 -16.13 -3.01 15.88
C ALA A 95 -14.86 -3.58 15.22
N SER A 96 -15.01 -4.10 14.01
CA SER A 96 -13.92 -4.71 13.26
C SER A 96 -12.83 -3.70 12.89
N VAL A 97 -11.58 -4.16 13.02
CA VAL A 97 -10.37 -3.47 12.55
C VAL A 97 -9.54 -4.47 11.75
N TRP A 98 -9.32 -4.16 10.48
CA TRP A 98 -8.34 -4.86 9.65
C TRP A 98 -6.96 -4.36 10.04
N PHE A 99 -6.03 -5.27 10.30
CA PHE A 99 -4.71 -4.85 10.75
C PHE A 99 -3.58 -5.78 10.31
N LEU A 100 -2.39 -5.20 10.23
CA LEU A 100 -1.10 -5.88 10.23
C LEU A 100 -0.48 -5.75 11.64
N PRO A 101 0.06 -6.84 12.23
CA PRO A 101 0.53 -6.83 13.60
C PRO A 101 1.99 -6.37 13.74
N GLN A 102 2.32 -5.72 14.87
CA GLN A 102 3.71 -5.40 15.24
C GLN A 102 4.58 -6.64 15.53
N SER A 103 3.97 -7.82 15.66
CA SER A 103 4.65 -9.08 15.94
C SER A 103 4.30 -10.06 14.83
N SER A 104 5.28 -10.85 14.40
CA SER A 104 5.11 -11.77 13.28
C SER A 104 3.91 -12.70 13.45
N ASP A 105 3.04 -12.70 12.44
CA ASP A 105 1.92 -13.62 12.28
C ASP A 105 2.07 -14.29 10.91
N PRO A 106 2.17 -15.63 10.82
CA PRO A 106 2.38 -16.32 9.56
C PRO A 106 1.23 -16.14 8.55
N ASN A 107 0.07 -15.63 8.96
CA ASN A 107 -1.10 -15.42 8.09
C ASN A 107 -1.21 -13.99 7.56
N LYS A 108 -0.28 -13.10 7.91
CA LYS A 108 -0.30 -11.68 7.53
C LYS A 108 1.09 -11.26 7.06
N PRO A 109 1.19 -10.22 6.22
CA PRO A 109 2.44 -9.50 6.04
C PRO A 109 3.00 -9.04 7.39
N PHE A 110 4.29 -9.28 7.60
CA PHE A 110 5.04 -8.70 8.70
C PHE A 110 5.67 -7.39 8.19
N LEU A 111 4.87 -6.32 8.23
CA LEU A 111 5.24 -5.01 7.73
C LEU A 111 5.94 -4.21 8.82
N GLY A 112 7.11 -3.64 8.54
CA GLY A 112 7.78 -2.68 9.39
C GLY A 112 8.02 -1.33 8.71
N LEU A 113 8.76 -0.48 9.41
CA LEU A 113 9.35 0.76 8.90
C LEU A 113 10.86 0.65 9.02
N GLY A 114 11.56 0.83 7.91
CA GLY A 114 13.00 0.65 7.80
C GLY A 114 13.72 1.95 7.46
N THR A 115 14.81 2.20 8.17
CA THR A 115 15.80 3.26 7.86
C THR A 115 17.20 2.65 7.72
N GLU A 116 17.25 1.35 7.43
CA GLU A 116 18.46 0.51 7.45
C GLU A 116 19.48 0.89 6.39
N GLU A 117 19.02 1.46 5.29
CA GLU A 117 19.87 1.93 4.19
C GLU A 117 20.52 3.30 4.47
N LEU A 118 20.07 4.00 5.51
CA LEU A 118 20.66 5.26 5.95
C LEU A 118 21.67 4.98 7.07
N LEU A 119 22.96 5.13 6.79
CA LEU A 119 24.01 4.81 7.76
C LEU A 119 24.46 6.05 8.56
N PRO A 120 24.70 5.93 9.88
CA PRO A 120 25.28 7.01 10.67
C PRO A 120 26.66 7.48 10.17
N GLU A 121 27.47 6.57 9.61
CA GLU A 121 28.77 6.90 9.01
C GLU A 121 28.65 7.76 7.73
N ASP A 122 27.50 7.74 7.07
CA ASP A 122 27.16 8.60 5.94
C ASP A 122 26.52 9.92 6.38
N GLY A 123 26.59 10.25 7.67
CA GLY A 123 26.17 11.54 8.21
C GLY A 123 24.67 11.64 8.54
N TRP A 124 23.93 10.53 8.45
CA TRP A 124 22.54 10.42 8.89
C TRP A 124 22.45 10.27 10.42
N SER A 125 21.33 10.69 11.00
CA SER A 125 21.09 10.59 12.45
C SER A 125 19.66 10.21 12.76
N THR A 126 18.79 11.16 13.06
CA THR A 126 17.37 10.89 13.32
C THR A 126 16.52 11.38 12.15
N LEU A 127 15.64 10.52 11.68
CA LEU A 127 14.66 10.80 10.64
C LEU A 127 13.30 11.04 11.29
N THR A 128 12.49 11.90 10.68
CA THR A 128 11.12 12.19 11.09
C THR A 128 10.16 11.67 10.03
N TRP A 129 9.35 10.69 10.42
CA TRP A 129 8.22 10.21 9.65
C TRP A 129 6.99 11.06 9.93
N THR A 130 6.13 11.21 8.92
CA THR A 130 4.84 11.90 9.01
C THR A 130 3.78 11.07 8.32
N PHE A 131 2.66 10.82 9.00
CA PHE A 131 1.44 10.37 8.33
C PHE A 131 0.67 11.59 7.80
N ASN A 132 0.50 11.65 6.48
CA ASN A 132 -0.16 12.79 5.84
C ASN A 132 -1.66 12.57 5.70
N SER A 133 -2.05 11.44 5.11
CA SER A 133 -3.45 11.16 4.78
C SER A 133 -3.68 9.71 4.41
N ILE A 134 -4.94 9.29 4.47
CA ILE A 134 -5.47 8.11 3.79
C ILE A 134 -6.46 8.56 2.72
N THR A 135 -6.39 7.96 1.53
CA THR A 135 -7.35 8.17 0.44
C THR A 135 -8.03 6.85 0.08
N THR A 136 -9.36 6.84 0.09
CA THR A 136 -10.14 5.70 -0.41
C THR A 136 -10.11 5.64 -1.93
N ILE A 137 -9.64 4.53 -2.48
CA ILE A 137 -9.67 4.25 -3.92
C ILE A 137 -10.96 3.50 -4.27
N SER A 138 -11.31 2.50 -3.48
CA SER A 138 -12.57 1.75 -3.57
C SER A 138 -12.93 1.10 -2.24
N GLY A 139 -14.19 0.68 -2.09
CA GLY A 139 -14.71 0.10 -0.85
C GLY A 139 -15.29 1.15 0.09
N ASP A 140 -15.40 0.79 1.37
CA ASP A 140 -15.90 1.68 2.41
C ASP A 140 -14.88 2.78 2.74
N ASN A 141 -15.32 3.85 3.40
CA ASN A 141 -14.35 4.79 3.98
C ASN A 141 -13.61 4.10 5.14
N SER A 142 -12.32 4.41 5.28
CA SER A 142 -11.51 3.92 6.39
C SER A 142 -10.79 5.05 7.09
N ASP A 143 -10.72 4.93 8.40
CA ASP A 143 -9.72 5.58 9.24
C ASP A 143 -8.44 4.74 9.23
N PHE A 144 -7.30 5.39 9.47
CA PHE A 144 -5.99 4.75 9.57
C PHE A 144 -5.41 5.02 10.95
N ALA A 145 -4.72 4.02 11.50
CA ALA A 145 -3.89 4.19 12.69
C ALA A 145 -2.59 3.39 12.61
N LEU A 146 -1.53 3.96 13.18
CA LEU A 146 -0.23 3.33 13.38
C LEU A 146 0.12 3.39 14.88
N TRP A 147 0.35 2.24 15.51
CA TRP A 147 0.65 2.18 16.94
C TRP A 147 1.48 0.96 17.33
N GLN A 148 2.15 1.03 18.47
CA GLN A 148 2.72 -0.13 19.16
C GLN A 148 1.98 -0.37 20.46
N ASN A 149 1.88 -1.61 20.89
CA ASN A 149 1.48 -1.97 22.24
C ASN A 149 2.71 -2.16 23.11
N ASP A 150 2.68 -1.64 24.33
CA ASP A 150 3.66 -1.95 25.36
C ASP A 150 3.50 -3.39 25.88
N SER A 151 4.38 -3.81 26.79
CA SER A 151 4.34 -5.16 27.38
C SER A 151 3.08 -5.47 28.20
N PHE A 152 2.28 -4.44 28.54
CA PHE A 152 1.01 -4.57 29.26
C PHE A 152 -0.20 -4.47 28.32
N GLY A 153 0.01 -4.28 27.01
CA GLY A 153 -1.03 -4.14 26.01
C GLY A 153 -1.60 -2.72 25.88
N ASN A 154 -0.95 -1.70 26.46
CA ASN A 154 -1.38 -0.31 26.25
C ASN A 154 -0.84 0.23 24.94
N PRO A 155 -1.66 0.97 24.16
CA PRO A 155 -1.23 1.53 22.88
C PRO A 155 -0.39 2.80 23.07
N SER A 156 0.74 2.84 22.36
CA SER A 156 1.53 4.01 22.03
C SER A 156 1.26 4.37 20.57
N VAL A 157 0.50 5.45 20.37
CA VAL A 157 0.01 5.86 19.04
C VAL A 157 1.03 6.78 18.36
N LEU A 158 1.41 6.43 17.14
CA LEU A 158 2.29 7.25 16.29
C LEU A 158 1.48 8.14 15.35
N ALA A 159 0.43 7.56 14.75
CA ALA A 159 -0.44 8.27 13.82
C ALA A 159 -1.88 7.78 13.88
N SER A 160 -2.82 8.69 13.61
CA SER A 160 -4.24 8.38 13.41
C SER A 160 -4.93 9.47 12.59
N THR A 161 -5.94 9.09 11.81
CA THR A 161 -6.85 10.04 11.12
C THR A 161 -7.66 10.90 12.09
N LEU A 162 -7.91 10.44 13.32
CA LEU A 162 -8.61 11.22 14.35
C LEU A 162 -7.71 12.22 15.10
N VAL A 163 -6.45 12.33 14.70
CA VAL A 163 -5.38 13.07 15.39
C VAL A 163 -5.00 12.41 16.73
N PRO A 164 -3.74 12.00 16.93
CA PRO A 164 -3.33 11.33 18.16
C PRO A 164 -3.34 12.30 19.35
N THR A 165 -3.41 11.74 20.56
CA THR A 165 -2.96 12.46 21.75
C THR A 165 -1.44 12.61 21.70
N GLY A 166 -0.89 13.77 21.33
CA GLY A 166 0.57 14.02 21.28
C GLY A 166 1.04 14.94 20.15
N ALA A 167 2.36 14.93 19.85
CA ALA A 167 2.96 15.62 18.70
C ALA A 167 2.38 15.00 17.40
N GLY A 168 1.37 15.65 16.84
CA GLY A 168 0.46 15.06 15.86
C GLY A 168 1.15 14.37 14.68
N ASN A 169 0.73 13.12 14.41
CA ASN A 169 1.05 12.29 13.24
C ASN A 169 2.52 12.27 12.80
N THR A 170 3.45 12.52 13.73
CA THR A 170 4.88 12.57 13.47
C THR A 170 5.61 11.76 14.54
N TRP A 171 6.62 11.01 14.11
CA TRP A 171 7.47 10.23 15.00
C TRP A 171 8.89 10.15 14.43
N THR A 172 9.85 9.84 15.29
CA THR A 172 11.25 9.77 14.92
C THR A 172 11.77 8.35 14.91
N GLN A 173 12.64 8.05 13.97
CA GLN A 173 13.39 6.80 13.90
C GLN A 173 14.86 7.12 13.67
N ASN A 174 15.78 6.42 14.34
CA ASN A 174 17.20 6.62 14.08
C ASN A 174 17.59 5.95 12.77
N ALA A 175 18.57 6.50 12.07
CA ALA A 175 19.25 5.87 10.96
C ALA A 175 19.82 4.51 11.39
N LEU A 176 19.85 3.54 10.47
CA LEU A 176 20.19 2.14 10.73
C LEU A 176 19.26 1.51 11.79
N SER A 177 17.96 1.83 11.73
CA SER A 177 16.94 1.24 12.60
C SER A 177 15.81 0.61 11.81
N HIS A 178 15.16 -0.34 12.48
CA HIS A 178 14.07 -1.15 11.97
C HIS A 178 13.07 -1.36 13.10
N ASP A 179 11.80 -1.08 12.85
CA ASP A 179 10.75 -1.22 13.85
C ASP A 179 9.44 -1.73 13.24
N HIS A 180 8.74 -2.57 13.99
CA HIS A 180 7.42 -3.08 13.61
C HIS A 180 6.30 -2.43 14.41
N TYR A 181 5.20 -2.16 13.73
CA TYR A 181 4.03 -1.47 14.26
C TYR A 181 2.76 -2.22 13.87
N ASN A 182 1.67 -1.89 14.56
CA ASN A 182 0.35 -2.27 14.09
C ASN A 182 -0.14 -1.22 13.10
N PHE A 183 -0.55 -1.66 11.91
CA PHE A 183 -1.20 -0.83 10.89
C PHE A 183 -2.69 -1.19 10.89
N GLY A 184 -3.57 -0.25 11.22
CA GLY A 184 -5.00 -0.51 11.39
C GLY A 184 -5.88 0.29 10.45
N PHE A 185 -6.95 -0.36 9.98
CA PHE A 185 -7.96 0.16 9.06
C PHE A 185 -9.36 -0.19 9.58
N THR A 186 -10.30 0.74 9.51
CA THR A 186 -11.70 0.55 9.94
C THR A 186 -12.66 0.20 8.81
N GLY A 187 -12.22 0.29 7.54
CA GLY A 187 -13.01 -0.04 6.37
C GLY A 187 -12.44 -1.20 5.56
N GLU A 188 -13.33 -1.96 4.90
CA GLU A 188 -12.96 -2.92 3.86
C GLU A 188 -12.83 -2.21 2.51
N GLY A 189 -11.66 -2.29 1.85
CA GLY A 189 -11.43 -1.54 0.60
C GLY A 189 -9.98 -1.48 0.15
N VAL A 190 -9.72 -0.55 -0.77
CA VAL A 190 -8.39 -0.21 -1.31
C VAL A 190 -8.07 1.22 -0.92
N TYR A 191 -6.92 1.44 -0.29
CA TYR A 191 -6.54 2.72 0.27
C TYR A 191 -5.11 3.09 -0.08
N ASP A 192 -4.89 4.36 -0.42
CA ASP A 192 -3.55 4.94 -0.47
C ASP A 192 -3.26 5.62 0.86
N VAL A 193 -2.23 5.15 1.57
CA VAL A 193 -1.71 5.77 2.78
C VAL A 193 -0.49 6.60 2.40
N SER A 194 -0.60 7.93 2.52
CA SER A 194 0.49 8.85 2.23
C SER A 194 1.35 9.08 3.46
N LEU A 195 2.65 8.83 3.32
CA LEU A 195 3.68 9.07 4.32
C LEU A 195 4.73 10.02 3.76
N SER A 196 5.27 10.86 4.62
CA SER A 196 6.50 11.62 4.34
C SER A 196 7.59 11.19 5.29
N ILE A 197 8.83 11.32 4.84
CA ILE A 197 10.01 11.21 5.68
C ILE A 197 10.91 12.42 5.46
N SER A 198 11.59 12.87 6.51
CA SER A 198 12.58 13.94 6.42
C SER A 198 13.74 13.72 7.36
N GLY A 199 14.91 14.23 7.00
CA GLY A 199 16.10 14.17 7.85
C GLY A 199 17.14 15.17 7.41
N ASN A 200 18.02 15.55 8.35
CA ASN A 200 19.20 16.33 8.02
C ASN A 200 20.41 15.40 7.93
N ASN A 201 21.14 15.49 6.82
CA ASN A 201 22.45 14.87 6.68
C ASN A 201 23.54 15.88 7.08
N SER A 202 24.56 15.44 7.82
CA SER A 202 25.70 16.26 8.26
C SER A 202 26.83 16.40 7.22
N GLY A 203 26.70 15.71 6.09
CA GLY A 203 27.67 15.59 5.01
C GLY A 203 28.65 14.44 5.25
N ALA A 204 28.77 13.53 4.28
CA ALA A 204 29.76 12.46 4.28
C ALA A 204 30.04 11.99 2.84
N GLY A 205 31.31 11.74 2.52
CA GLY A 205 31.70 11.34 1.17
C GLY A 205 31.24 12.36 0.10
N THR A 206 30.32 11.93 -0.76
CA THR A 206 29.70 12.75 -1.81
C THR A 206 28.36 13.38 -1.41
N ILE A 207 27.78 12.99 -0.26
CA ILE A 207 26.50 13.51 0.22
C ILE A 207 26.71 14.92 0.78
N ALA A 208 25.95 15.89 0.26
CA ALA A 208 25.99 17.25 0.76
C ALA A 208 25.30 17.37 2.14
N PRO A 209 25.77 18.24 3.03
CA PRO A 209 25.03 18.54 4.25
C PRO A 209 23.73 19.29 3.89
N GLY A 210 22.61 18.90 4.47
CA GLY A 210 21.34 19.56 4.20
C GLY A 210 20.11 18.79 4.64
N PRO A 211 18.93 19.42 4.55
CA PRO A 211 17.66 18.73 4.71
C PRO A 211 17.33 17.93 3.45
N TYR A 212 16.84 16.72 3.67
CA TYR A 212 16.28 15.86 2.63
C TYR A 212 14.91 15.38 3.08
N PHE A 213 14.02 15.15 2.12
CA PHE A 213 12.67 14.69 2.37
C PHE A 213 12.15 13.91 1.18
N ASP A 214 11.18 13.05 1.44
CA ASP A 214 10.39 12.41 0.41
C ASP A 214 8.93 12.23 0.87
N THR A 215 8.02 12.00 -0.08
CA THR A 215 6.62 11.70 0.17
C THR A 215 6.12 10.67 -0.82
N ALA A 216 5.65 9.55 -0.31
CA ALA A 216 5.11 8.45 -1.10
C ALA A 216 3.71 8.06 -0.63
N SER A 217 2.98 7.35 -1.49
CA SER A 217 1.70 6.73 -1.15
C SER A 217 1.80 5.23 -1.35
N PHE A 218 1.57 4.47 -0.28
CA PHE A 218 1.56 3.01 -0.31
C PHE A 218 0.12 2.52 -0.37
N ARG A 219 -0.15 1.58 -1.29
CA ARG A 219 -1.51 1.08 -1.49
C ARG A 219 -1.76 -0.17 -0.67
N PHE A 220 -2.71 -0.08 0.24
CA PHE A 220 -3.21 -1.17 1.07
C PHE A 220 -4.52 -1.72 0.51
N VAL A 221 -4.72 -3.04 0.64
CA VAL A 221 -5.95 -3.74 0.24
C VAL A 221 -6.44 -4.58 1.41
N THR A 222 -7.59 -4.23 1.97
CA THR A 222 -8.07 -4.83 3.22
C THR A 222 -9.15 -5.90 2.97
N GLY A 223 -9.12 -6.97 3.77
CA GLY A 223 -10.21 -7.93 3.84
C GLY A 223 -10.56 -8.59 2.51
N ASN A 224 -11.84 -8.65 2.18
CA ASN A 224 -12.30 -9.29 0.95
C ASN A 224 -11.96 -8.49 -0.32
N ALA A 225 -11.56 -7.22 -0.22
CA ALA A 225 -11.09 -6.45 -1.38
C ALA A 225 -9.85 -7.09 -2.02
N ILE A 226 -9.08 -7.89 -1.27
CA ILE A 226 -7.95 -8.67 -1.80
C ILE A 226 -8.43 -9.67 -2.87
N ALA A 227 -9.61 -10.28 -2.66
CA ALA A 227 -10.17 -11.31 -3.51
C ALA A 227 -11.03 -10.76 -4.66
N VAL A 228 -11.33 -9.46 -4.67
CA VAL A 228 -12.16 -8.83 -5.71
C VAL A 228 -11.25 -8.11 -6.70
N PRO A 229 -11.11 -8.60 -7.94
CA PRO A 229 -10.62 -7.76 -9.03
C PRO A 229 -11.67 -6.67 -9.25
N GLU A 230 -11.32 -5.40 -9.08
CA GLU A 230 -12.20 -4.30 -9.49
C GLU A 230 -12.63 -4.54 -10.94
N PRO A 231 -13.94 -4.65 -11.23
CA PRO A 231 -14.38 -4.72 -12.61
C PRO A 231 -14.06 -3.36 -13.24
N ASN A 232 -13.17 -3.38 -14.23
CA ASN A 232 -12.83 -2.23 -15.06
C ASN A 232 -14.06 -1.33 -15.26
N SER A 233 -14.02 -0.10 -14.76
CA SER A 233 -15.09 0.89 -14.96
C SER A 233 -15.34 1.22 -16.45
N LEU A 234 -14.47 0.72 -17.34
CA LEU A 234 -14.66 0.70 -18.80
C LEU A 234 -15.52 -0.47 -19.30
N ALA A 235 -15.60 -1.61 -18.61
CA ALA A 235 -16.49 -2.71 -18.98
C ALA A 235 -17.97 -2.36 -18.76
N ALA A 236 -18.27 -1.54 -17.73
CA ALA A 236 -19.60 -1.00 -17.50
C ALA A 236 -20.05 0.00 -18.60
N LEU A 237 -19.12 0.72 -19.23
CA LEU A 237 -19.40 1.60 -20.38
C LEU A 237 -19.51 0.82 -21.71
N GLY A 238 -18.81 -0.30 -21.85
CA GLY A 238 -18.86 -1.14 -23.05
C GLY A 238 -20.20 -1.84 -23.29
N LEU A 239 -20.90 -2.25 -22.22
CA LEU A 239 -22.21 -2.90 -22.34
C LEU A 239 -23.34 -1.93 -22.73
N ALA A 240 -23.23 -0.65 -22.37
CA ALA A 240 -24.20 0.37 -22.77
C ALA A 240 -24.10 0.74 -24.27
N ALA A 241 -22.90 0.67 -24.85
CA ALA A 241 -22.68 1.00 -26.27
C ALA A 241 -23.18 -0.10 -27.24
N ILE A 242 -23.14 -1.37 -26.82
CA ILE A 242 -23.63 -2.50 -27.64
C ILE A 242 -25.16 -2.56 -27.65
N GLY A 243 -25.83 -2.16 -26.55
CA GLY A 243 -27.29 -2.09 -26.49
C GLY A 243 -27.91 -0.98 -27.37
N GLY A 244 -27.19 0.13 -27.58
CA GLY A 244 -27.67 1.27 -28.36
C GLY A 244 -27.63 1.09 -29.89
N THR A 245 -26.79 0.18 -30.40
CA THR A 245 -26.64 -0.04 -31.85
C THR A 245 -27.63 -1.07 -32.41
N LEU A 246 -28.20 -1.94 -31.56
CA LEU A 246 -29.15 -2.97 -32.00
C LEU A 246 -30.60 -2.48 -32.17
N PHE A 247 -30.94 -1.25 -31.75
CA PHE A 247 -32.31 -0.71 -31.89
C PHE A 247 -32.56 0.20 -33.09
N ARG A 248 -31.57 0.42 -33.96
CA ARG A 248 -31.67 1.42 -35.03
C ARG A 248 -31.66 0.86 -36.46
N ARG A 249 -32.40 -0.22 -36.73
CA ARG A 249 -32.86 -0.54 -38.10
C ARG A 249 -34.29 -1.10 -38.10
N ARG A 250 -35.27 -0.19 -38.01
CA ARG A 250 -36.65 -0.44 -38.45
C ARG A 250 -36.82 0.06 -39.88
N ARG A 251 -37.22 -0.88 -40.75
CA ARG A 251 -38.05 -0.80 -41.98
C ARG A 251 -38.26 0.57 -42.60
N LEU A 252 -38.03 0.69 -43.91
CA LEU A 252 -39.02 1.19 -44.88
C LEU A 252 -38.82 0.49 -46.24
N ALA A 253 -39.90 0.48 -47.01
CA ALA A 253 -40.28 -0.40 -48.12
C ALA A 253 -39.38 -0.38 -49.36
#